data_AF-A0A9F2RE32-F1
#
_entry.id   AF-A0A9F2RE32-F1
#
_cell.length_a   1.000
_cell.length_b   1.000
_cell.length_c   1.000
_cell.angle_alpha   90.00
_cell.angle_beta   90.00
_cell.angle_gamma   90.00
#
_symmetry.space_group_name_H-M   'P 1'
#
loop_
_entity.id
_entity.type
_entity.pdbx_description
1 polymer ?
#
loop_
_entity_poly.entity_id
_entity_poly.type
_entity_poly.pdbx_seq_one_letter_code
_entity_poly.pdbx_strand_id
1 'polypeptide(L)'
;TPMYTSGDALSNVGATEKVLEYLRREPSVCTGGTLSPESLHGHACFRNVSSRYPSCPNIQALKKVSFELRPGEAMALVGLNGSGKSSCVTLLERFYEPQSGEVLLDGVPVRDYGHKHFHRQRPPVVLVGQEPVLFSGSFWENLTYSLQGCSEEDMSRAAKEADALGFICELEGGFAA
;
A
#
# COMPACT_ATOMS: atom_id res chain seq x y z
N THR A 1 -25.25 -11.76 47.78
CA THR A 1 -24.05 -11.28 47.07
C THR A 1 -23.27 -12.34 46.26
N PRO A 2 -23.86 -13.45 45.72
CA PRO A 2 -23.18 -14.27 44.71
C PRO A 2 -23.71 -14.09 43.28
N MET A 3 -24.72 -13.23 43.06
CA MET A 3 -25.37 -13.10 41.74
C MET A 3 -24.65 -12.17 40.76
N TYR A 4 -23.70 -11.36 41.23
CA TYR A 4 -22.94 -10.41 40.39
C TYR A 4 -21.69 -11.01 39.74
N THR A 5 -21.11 -12.07 40.30
CA THR A 5 -19.87 -12.67 39.78
C THR A 5 -20.07 -13.47 38.48
N SER A 6 -21.29 -13.95 38.21
CA SER A 6 -21.59 -14.70 36.98
C SER A 6 -21.82 -13.80 35.76
N GLY A 7 -22.27 -12.55 35.95
CA GLY A 7 -22.50 -11.60 34.86
C GLY A 7 -21.20 -11.12 34.20
N ASP A 8 -20.18 -10.84 35.03
CA ASP A 8 -18.85 -10.44 34.56
C ASP A 8 -18.08 -11.59 33.91
N ALA A 9 -18.26 -12.82 34.41
CA ALA A 9 -17.64 -14.00 33.80
C ALA A 9 -18.17 -14.27 32.38
N LEU A 10 -19.49 -14.12 32.16
CA LEU A 10 -20.12 -14.31 30.84
C LEU A 10 -19.80 -13.17 29.85
N SER A 11 -19.69 -11.92 30.31
CA SER A 11 -19.29 -10.80 29.44
C SER A 11 -17.82 -10.89 29.01
N ASN A 12 -16.95 -11.37 29.90
CA ASN A 12 -15.53 -11.60 29.61
C ASN A 12 -15.30 -12.70 28.58
N VAL A 13 -16.15 -13.72 28.53
CA VAL A 13 -16.09 -14.78 27.51
C VAL A 13 -16.33 -14.21 26.11
N GLY A 14 -17.33 -13.34 25.92
CA GLY A 14 -17.61 -12.73 24.63
C GLY A 14 -16.51 -11.77 24.13
N ALA A 15 -15.85 -11.05 25.05
CA ALA A 15 -14.69 -10.23 24.70
C ALA A 15 -13.48 -11.09 24.28
N THR A 16 -13.25 -12.19 25.01
CA THR A 16 -12.17 -13.14 24.72
C THR A 16 -12.39 -13.85 23.37
N GLU A 17 -13.64 -14.19 23.05
CA GLU A 17 -14.02 -14.82 21.78
C GLU A 17 -13.70 -13.91 20.58
N LYS A 18 -14.04 -12.62 20.63
CA LYS A 18 -13.67 -11.66 19.58
C LYS A 18 -12.17 -11.53 19.40
N VAL A 19 -11.40 -11.50 20.49
CA VAL A 19 -9.93 -11.44 20.41
C VAL A 19 -9.38 -12.71 19.76
N LEU A 20 -9.88 -13.88 20.17
CA LEU A 20 -9.50 -15.16 19.58
C LEU A 20 -9.87 -15.26 18.09
N GLU A 21 -11.02 -14.70 17.69
CA GLU A 21 -11.44 -14.61 16.30
C GLU A 21 -10.40 -13.83 15.46
N TYR A 22 -9.98 -12.65 15.91
CA TYR A 22 -8.95 -11.87 15.22
C TYR A 22 -7.58 -12.57 15.20
N LEU A 23 -7.19 -13.22 16.30
CA LEU A 23 -5.91 -13.94 16.38
C LEU A 23 -5.87 -15.17 15.46
N ARG A 24 -7.02 -15.81 15.22
CA ARG A 24 -7.13 -16.99 14.36
C ARG A 24 -7.42 -16.65 12.89
N ARG A 25 -7.72 -15.39 12.58
CA ARG A 25 -8.05 -14.97 11.22
C ARG A 25 -6.85 -15.13 10.29
N GLU A 26 -7.04 -15.89 9.22
CA GLU A 26 -6.07 -15.95 8.14
C GLU A 26 -6.19 -14.71 7.23
N PRO A 27 -5.08 -14.06 6.83
CA PRO A 27 -5.10 -12.96 5.87
C PRO A 27 -5.64 -13.43 4.51
N SER A 28 -6.50 -12.62 3.90
CA SER A 28 -7.06 -12.92 2.57
C SER A 28 -6.07 -12.72 1.42
N VAL A 29 -4.98 -11.98 1.66
CA VAL A 29 -3.90 -11.76 0.68
C VAL A 29 -2.68 -12.52 1.16
N CYS A 30 -2.14 -13.39 0.31
CA CYS A 30 -0.98 -14.20 0.66
C CYS A 30 0.28 -13.33 0.61
N THR A 31 1.08 -13.36 1.68
CA THR A 31 2.37 -12.64 1.77
C THR A 31 3.57 -13.55 1.50
N GLY A 32 3.34 -14.78 1.05
CA GLY A 32 4.33 -15.85 0.93
C GLY A 32 5.30 -15.77 -0.26
N GLY A 33 5.29 -14.69 -1.04
CA GLY A 33 6.29 -14.50 -2.10
C GLY A 33 7.71 -14.45 -1.52
N THR A 34 8.70 -14.85 -2.31
CA THR A 34 10.11 -14.97 -1.87
C THR A 34 11.07 -14.14 -2.73
N LEU A 35 10.63 -13.66 -3.90
CA LEU A 35 11.51 -12.94 -4.82
C LEU A 35 11.90 -11.58 -4.25
N SER A 36 13.19 -11.31 -4.22
CA SER A 36 13.78 -10.06 -3.70
C SER A 36 14.98 -9.65 -4.57
N PRO A 37 14.73 -9.29 -5.85
CA PRO A 37 15.79 -8.89 -6.75
C PRO A 37 16.50 -7.62 -6.26
N GLU A 38 17.80 -7.51 -6.50
CA GLU A 38 18.58 -6.33 -6.10
C GLU A 38 18.20 -5.08 -6.92
N SER A 39 17.76 -5.28 -8.16
CA SER A 39 17.39 -4.23 -9.12
C SER A 39 16.16 -4.62 -9.93
N LEU A 40 15.37 -3.63 -10.31
CA LEU A 40 14.20 -3.77 -11.17
C LEU A 40 14.28 -2.77 -12.33
N HIS A 41 13.85 -3.18 -13.51
CA HIS A 41 13.79 -2.35 -14.71
C HIS A 41 12.52 -1.49 -14.74
N GLY A 42 11.45 -1.92 -14.07
CA GLY A 42 10.20 -1.17 -13.97
C GLY A 42 9.23 -1.43 -15.13
N HIS A 43 9.32 -2.58 -15.78
CA HIS A 43 8.35 -2.99 -16.80
C HIS A 43 7.08 -3.56 -16.15
N ALA A 44 5.96 -2.84 -16.22
CA ALA A 44 4.69 -3.29 -15.65
C ALA A 44 3.74 -3.79 -16.76
N CYS A 45 3.10 -4.95 -16.57
CA CYS A 45 2.21 -5.54 -17.55
C CYS A 45 0.95 -6.12 -16.91
N PHE A 46 -0.21 -5.73 -17.42
CA PHE A 46 -1.52 -6.28 -17.09
C PHE A 46 -1.92 -7.23 -18.22
N ARG A 47 -2.28 -8.48 -17.88
CA ARG A 47 -2.71 -9.49 -18.85
C ARG A 47 -4.10 -10.03 -18.49
N ASN A 48 -5.12 -9.58 -19.23
CA ASN A 48 -6.52 -10.01 -19.10
C ASN A 48 -7.06 -9.90 -17.66
N VAL A 49 -6.63 -8.87 -16.95
CA VAL A 49 -6.89 -8.67 -15.53
C VAL A 49 -8.36 -8.38 -15.29
N SER A 50 -8.98 -9.18 -14.44
CA SER A 50 -10.32 -8.92 -13.93
C SER A 50 -10.28 -8.81 -12.42
N SER A 51 -10.91 -7.77 -11.89
CA SER A 51 -10.92 -7.49 -10.44
C SER A 51 -12.30 -7.15 -9.91
N ARG A 52 -12.62 -7.60 -8.69
CA ARG A 52 -13.76 -7.18 -7.84
C ARG A 52 -13.27 -6.94 -6.42
N TYR A 53 -13.83 -5.94 -5.75
CA TYR A 53 -13.54 -5.69 -4.34
C TYR A 53 -14.40 -6.59 -3.44
N PRO A 54 -13.85 -7.14 -2.33
CA PRO A 54 -14.62 -7.92 -1.37
C PRO A 54 -15.80 -7.16 -0.76
N SER A 55 -15.70 -5.84 -0.62
CA SER A 55 -16.78 -4.97 -0.14
C SER A 55 -17.98 -4.90 -1.10
N CYS A 56 -17.75 -5.10 -2.40
CA CYS A 56 -18.75 -5.00 -3.46
C CYS A 56 -18.62 -6.16 -4.47
N PRO A 57 -18.86 -7.43 -4.08
CA PRO A 57 -18.54 -8.61 -4.89
C PRO A 57 -19.35 -8.72 -6.19
N ASN A 58 -20.47 -7.99 -6.28
CA ASN A 58 -21.34 -7.94 -7.46
C ASN A 58 -20.86 -6.94 -8.51
N ILE A 59 -19.93 -6.04 -8.14
CA ILE A 59 -19.42 -5.00 -9.03
C ILE A 59 -18.01 -5.38 -9.45
N GLN A 60 -17.81 -5.47 -10.76
CA GLN A 60 -16.51 -5.75 -11.34
C GLN A 60 -15.78 -4.46 -11.65
N ALA A 61 -14.71 -4.18 -10.90
CA ALA A 61 -13.89 -2.99 -11.02
C ALA A 61 -13.08 -3.00 -12.33
N LEU A 62 -12.51 -4.15 -12.71
CA LEU A 62 -11.78 -4.33 -13.96
C LEU A 62 -12.29 -5.55 -14.73
N LYS A 63 -12.43 -5.43 -16.05
CA LYS A 63 -12.94 -6.46 -16.96
C LYS A 63 -11.93 -6.76 -18.07
N LYS A 64 -11.17 -7.85 -17.95
CA LYS A 64 -10.18 -8.31 -18.95
C LYS A 64 -9.25 -7.19 -19.44
N VAL A 65 -8.75 -6.38 -18.51
CA VAL A 65 -7.88 -5.24 -18.81
C VAL A 65 -6.48 -5.74 -19.14
N SER A 66 -5.93 -5.25 -20.26
CA SER A 66 -4.57 -5.58 -20.71
C SER A 66 -3.87 -4.32 -21.19
N PHE A 67 -2.67 -4.07 -20.67
CA PHE A 67 -1.79 -2.99 -21.10
C PHE A 67 -0.36 -3.25 -20.59
N GLU A 68 0.62 -2.57 -21.17
CA GLU A 68 2.01 -2.61 -20.74
C GLU A 68 2.57 -1.20 -20.60
N LEU A 69 3.38 -0.98 -19.58
CA LEU A 69 4.16 0.22 -19.32
C LEU A 69 5.63 -0.18 -19.37
N ARG A 70 6.38 0.32 -20.36
CA ARG A 70 7.80 0.00 -20.50
C ARG A 70 8.67 0.95 -19.68
N PRO A 71 9.89 0.52 -19.30
CA PRO A 71 10.83 1.38 -18.60
C PRO A 71 11.07 2.70 -19.33
N GLY A 72 10.96 3.81 -18.61
CA GLY A 72 11.16 5.16 -19.16
C GLY A 72 9.94 5.74 -19.89
N GLU A 73 8.84 5.01 -20.01
CA GLU A 73 7.60 5.54 -20.57
C GLU A 73 6.73 6.19 -19.48
N ALA A 74 5.92 7.17 -19.89
CA ALA A 74 4.87 7.74 -19.06
C ALA A 74 3.51 7.30 -19.63
N MET A 75 2.67 6.70 -18.79
CA MET A 75 1.32 6.29 -19.16
C MET A 75 0.28 7.05 -18.36
N ALA A 76 -0.73 7.59 -19.05
CA ALA A 76 -1.89 8.19 -18.44
C ALA A 76 -3.10 7.24 -18.54
N LEU A 77 -3.70 6.89 -17.41
CA LEU A 77 -4.97 6.16 -17.37
C LEU A 77 -6.14 7.16 -17.33
N VAL A 78 -6.90 7.24 -18.43
CA VAL A 78 -8.02 8.18 -18.58
C VAL A 78 -9.35 7.44 -18.57
N GLY A 79 -10.35 7.99 -17.90
CA GLY A 79 -11.70 7.42 -17.84
C GLY A 79 -12.59 8.15 -16.84
N LEU A 80 -13.89 7.83 -16.84
CA LEU A 80 -14.88 8.40 -15.92
C LEU A 80 -14.59 8.07 -14.45
N ASN A 81 -15.16 8.84 -13.52
CA ASN A 81 -15.10 8.50 -12.10
C ASN A 81 -15.71 7.10 -11.86
N GLY A 82 -15.02 6.28 -11.07
CA GLY A 82 -15.42 4.88 -10.85
C GLY A 82 -15.04 3.90 -11.96
N SER A 83 -14.31 4.31 -13.00
CA SER A 83 -13.91 3.41 -14.10
C SER A 83 -12.81 2.38 -13.75
N GLY A 84 -12.37 2.31 -12.49
CA GLY A 84 -11.34 1.37 -12.05
C GLY A 84 -9.88 1.82 -12.21
N LYS A 85 -9.62 3.12 -12.49
CA LYS A 85 -8.24 3.65 -12.61
C LYS A 85 -7.40 3.38 -11.37
N SER A 86 -7.92 3.77 -10.20
CA SER A 86 -7.29 3.50 -8.91
C SER A 86 -7.20 2.00 -8.63
N SER A 87 -8.11 1.19 -9.18
CA SER A 87 -8.04 -0.27 -9.06
C SER A 87 -6.80 -0.83 -9.76
N CYS A 88 -6.41 -0.30 -10.93
CA CYS A 88 -5.15 -0.68 -11.57
C CYS A 88 -3.96 -0.42 -10.65
N VAL A 89 -3.90 0.77 -10.03
CA VAL A 89 -2.84 1.14 -9.09
C VAL A 89 -2.80 0.17 -7.90
N THR A 90 -3.94 -0.08 -7.24
CA THR A 90 -3.99 -0.97 -6.07
C THR A 90 -3.60 -2.42 -6.37
N LEU A 91 -3.80 -2.88 -7.61
CA LEU A 91 -3.39 -4.22 -8.05
C LEU A 91 -1.89 -4.27 -8.37
N LEU A 92 -1.34 -3.21 -8.95
CA LEU A 92 0.11 -3.09 -9.16
C LEU A 92 0.85 -3.00 -7.83
N GLU A 93 0.29 -2.28 -6.86
CA GLU A 93 0.75 -2.24 -5.47
C GLU A 93 0.50 -3.53 -4.71
N ARG A 94 -0.20 -4.53 -5.28
CA ARG A 94 -0.51 -5.81 -4.62
C ARG A 94 -1.27 -5.65 -3.28
N PHE A 95 -2.09 -4.60 -3.13
CA PHE A 95 -3.05 -4.51 -2.01
C PHE A 95 -4.26 -5.43 -2.20
N TYR A 96 -4.55 -5.79 -3.46
CA TYR A 96 -5.55 -6.79 -3.83
C TYR A 96 -4.96 -7.74 -4.86
N GLU A 97 -5.49 -8.96 -4.91
CA GLU A 97 -5.19 -9.92 -5.97
C GLU A 97 -6.27 -9.91 -7.05
N PRO A 98 -5.92 -10.06 -8.33
CA PRO A 98 -6.91 -10.19 -9.39
C PRO A 98 -7.63 -11.54 -9.32
N GLN A 99 -8.93 -11.58 -9.60
CA GLN A 99 -9.69 -12.85 -9.69
C GLN A 99 -9.31 -13.66 -10.94
N SER A 100 -8.86 -13.00 -12.01
CA SER A 100 -8.35 -13.66 -13.21
C SER A 100 -7.34 -12.78 -13.92
N GLY A 101 -6.47 -13.41 -14.72
CA GLY A 101 -5.37 -12.72 -15.38
C GLY A 101 -4.20 -12.48 -14.43
N GLU A 102 -3.21 -11.72 -14.90
CA GLU A 102 -1.96 -11.53 -14.16
C GLU A 102 -1.50 -10.07 -14.24
N VAL A 103 -0.96 -9.60 -13.11
CA VAL A 103 -0.22 -8.34 -13.03
C VAL A 103 1.25 -8.70 -12.83
N LEU A 104 2.08 -8.27 -13.77
CA LEU A 104 3.49 -8.60 -13.85
C LEU A 104 4.33 -7.34 -13.65
N LEU A 105 5.43 -7.49 -12.91
CA LEU A 105 6.52 -6.53 -12.85
C LEU A 105 7.78 -7.24 -13.36
N ASP A 106 8.47 -6.67 -14.33
CA ASP A 106 9.63 -7.28 -15.01
C ASP A 106 9.39 -8.72 -15.50
N GLY A 107 8.15 -9.02 -15.92
CA GLY A 107 7.74 -10.33 -16.40
C GLY A 107 7.40 -11.34 -15.30
N VAL A 108 7.52 -10.97 -14.03
CA VAL A 108 7.22 -11.81 -12.87
C VAL A 108 5.89 -11.37 -12.23
N PRO A 109 4.99 -12.29 -11.87
CA PRO A 109 3.79 -11.94 -11.12
C PRO A 109 4.09 -11.17 -9.83
N VAL A 110 3.40 -10.04 -9.61
CA VAL A 110 3.60 -9.20 -8.40
C VAL A 110 3.40 -9.99 -7.09
N ARG A 111 2.62 -11.08 -7.13
CA ARG A 111 2.39 -11.98 -6.00
C ARG A 111 3.61 -12.82 -5.59
N ASP A 112 4.57 -13.01 -6.48
CA ASP A 112 5.75 -13.86 -6.24
C ASP A 112 6.87 -13.09 -5.53
N TYR A 113 6.81 -11.75 -5.52
CA TYR A 113 7.71 -10.88 -4.77
C TYR A 113 7.53 -11.05 -3.25
N GLY A 114 8.63 -10.99 -2.51
CA GLY A 114 8.57 -10.97 -1.06
C GLY A 114 7.89 -9.71 -0.57
N HIS A 115 6.85 -9.85 0.25
CA HIS A 115 6.03 -8.71 0.72
C HIS A 115 6.89 -7.61 1.39
N LYS A 116 7.86 -7.99 2.23
CA LYS A 116 8.79 -7.03 2.86
C LYS A 116 9.66 -6.29 1.84
N HIS A 117 10.12 -6.99 0.81
CA HIS A 117 10.92 -6.39 -0.25
C HIS A 117 10.07 -5.42 -1.08
N PHE A 118 8.87 -5.86 -1.49
CA PHE A 118 7.95 -5.10 -2.33
C PHE A 118 7.40 -3.81 -1.67
N HIS A 119 7.21 -3.80 -0.34
CA HIS A 119 6.56 -2.68 0.34
C HIS A 119 7.43 -1.90 1.33
N ARG A 120 8.54 -2.44 1.81
CA ARG A 120 9.25 -1.86 2.98
C ARG A 120 10.68 -1.43 2.71
N GLN A 121 11.50 -2.28 2.11
CA GLN A 121 12.95 -2.02 2.06
C GLN A 121 13.36 -1.21 0.83
N ARG A 122 12.88 -1.61 -0.35
CA ARG A 122 13.14 -0.95 -1.63
C ARG A 122 11.92 -1.12 -2.51
N PRO A 123 10.84 -0.38 -2.22
CA PRO A 123 9.60 -0.58 -2.95
C PRO A 123 9.82 -0.24 -4.43
N PRO A 124 9.51 -1.16 -5.35
CA PRO A 124 9.57 -0.85 -6.78
C PRO A 124 8.48 0.08 -7.27
N VAL A 125 7.42 0.21 -6.48
CA VAL A 125 6.24 1.00 -6.80
C VAL A 125 6.06 2.02 -5.68
N VAL A 126 6.02 3.29 -6.04
CA VAL A 126 5.74 4.40 -5.13
C VAL A 126 4.47 5.09 -5.61
N LEU A 127 3.52 5.29 -4.71
CA LEU A 127 2.28 5.99 -4.98
C LEU A 127 2.30 7.38 -4.36
N VAL A 128 2.05 8.40 -5.19
CA VAL A 128 1.68 9.74 -4.74
C VAL A 128 0.17 9.87 -4.84
N GLY A 129 -0.52 9.79 -3.70
CA GLY A 129 -1.97 9.88 -3.61
C GLY A 129 -2.49 11.32 -3.77
N GLN A 130 -3.78 11.47 -4.10
CA GLN A 130 -4.43 12.78 -4.12
C GLN A 130 -4.53 13.40 -2.72
N GLU A 131 -4.80 12.59 -1.71
CA GLU A 131 -4.86 13.01 -0.31
C GLU A 131 -3.63 12.44 0.42
N PRO A 132 -2.73 13.28 0.95
CA PRO A 132 -1.57 12.80 1.69
C PRO A 132 -1.99 12.19 3.02
N VAL A 133 -1.32 11.13 3.43
CA VAL A 133 -1.50 10.50 4.75
C VAL A 133 -0.44 11.04 5.70
N LEU A 134 -0.87 11.65 6.81
CA LEU A 134 0.00 12.11 7.88
C LEU A 134 -0.27 11.30 9.15
N PHE A 135 0.79 10.84 9.79
CA PHE A 135 0.76 10.16 11.07
C PHE A 135 0.93 11.17 12.22
N SER A 136 0.35 10.85 13.38
CA SER A 136 0.62 11.57 14.62
C SER A 136 2.08 11.39 15.01
N GLY A 137 2.86 12.45 14.89
CA GLY A 137 4.32 12.45 15.06
C GLY A 137 4.88 13.77 14.56
N SER A 138 6.20 13.92 14.58
CA SER A 138 6.86 15.08 14.02
C SER A 138 6.78 15.09 12.49
N PHE A 139 7.01 16.27 11.92
CA PHE A 139 7.19 16.45 10.49
C PHE A 139 8.34 15.57 9.97
N TRP A 140 9.46 15.51 10.71
CA TRP A 140 10.58 14.62 10.40
C TRP A 140 10.18 13.14 10.36
N GLU A 141 9.40 12.67 11.34
CA GLU A 141 8.92 11.29 11.40
C GLU A 141 8.02 10.95 10.21
N ASN A 142 7.18 11.90 9.78
CA ASN A 142 6.35 11.74 8.59
C ASN A 142 7.18 11.68 7.31
N LEU A 143 8.20 12.53 7.18
CA LEU A 143 9.09 12.57 6.02
C LEU A 143 9.99 11.34 5.90
N THR A 144 10.45 10.80 7.02
CA THR A 144 11.41 9.68 7.06
C THR A 144 10.77 8.33 7.36
N TYR A 145 9.43 8.25 7.39
CA TYR A 145 8.68 7.08 7.83
C TYR A 145 9.08 5.76 7.15
N SER A 146 9.44 5.81 5.87
CA SER A 146 9.88 4.64 5.08
C SER A 146 11.39 4.53 4.89
N LEU A 147 12.16 5.48 5.43
CA LEU A 147 13.60 5.59 5.23
C LEU A 147 14.37 5.15 6.47
N GLN A 148 15.54 4.52 6.26
CA GLN A 148 16.49 4.22 7.34
C GLN A 148 17.74 5.06 7.15
N GLY A 149 18.11 5.85 8.17
CA GLY A 149 19.37 6.60 8.17
C GLY A 149 19.42 7.77 7.18
N CYS A 150 18.28 8.41 6.88
CA CYS A 150 18.25 9.61 6.05
C CYS A 150 18.88 10.80 6.80
N SER A 151 19.81 11.51 6.14
CA SER A 151 20.40 12.74 6.70
C SER A 151 19.50 13.95 6.43
N GLU A 152 19.66 15.00 7.25
CA GLU A 152 18.97 16.28 7.04
C GLU A 152 19.36 16.94 5.70
N GLU A 153 20.59 16.69 5.25
CA GLU A 153 21.11 17.18 3.97
C GLU A 153 20.38 16.50 2.79
N ASP A 154 20.18 15.19 2.86
CA ASP A 154 19.45 14.43 1.86
C ASP A 154 17.98 14.87 1.81
N MET A 155 17.34 15.08 2.97
CA MET A 155 15.97 15.60 3.02
C MET A 155 15.88 17.04 2.52
N SER A 156 16.85 17.90 2.83
CA SER A 156 16.88 19.27 2.34
C SER A 156 17.00 19.32 0.81
N ARG A 157 17.82 18.43 0.22
CA ARG A 157 17.93 18.29 -1.23
C ARG A 157 16.61 17.82 -1.85
N ALA A 158 16.00 16.77 -1.30
CA ALA A 158 14.71 16.26 -1.78
C ALA A 158 13.59 17.30 -1.65
N ALA A 159 13.53 18.02 -0.53
CA ALA A 159 12.56 19.10 -0.29
C ALA A 159 12.75 20.27 -1.28
N LYS A 160 13.99 20.56 -1.67
CA LYS A 160 14.28 21.56 -2.70
C LYS A 160 13.83 21.10 -4.09
N GLU A 161 14.07 19.84 -4.45
CA GLU A 161 13.62 19.25 -5.72
C GLU A 161 12.09 19.18 -5.80
N ALA A 162 11.42 19.00 -4.66
CA ALA A 162 9.96 18.99 -4.55
C ALA A 162 9.33 20.39 -4.41
N ASP A 163 10.12 21.47 -4.46
CA ASP A 163 9.68 22.86 -4.23
C ASP A 163 8.97 23.09 -2.87
N ALA A 164 9.34 22.30 -1.86
CA ALA A 164 8.75 22.32 -0.53
C ALA A 164 9.63 22.98 0.52
N LEU A 165 10.93 23.21 0.23
CA LEU A 165 11.89 23.70 1.22
C LEU A 165 11.50 25.04 1.85
N GLY A 166 10.96 25.98 1.06
CA GLY A 166 10.52 27.29 1.57
C GLY A 166 9.42 27.17 2.61
N PHE A 167 8.38 26.38 2.29
CA PHE A 167 7.27 26.10 3.22
C PHE A 167 7.76 25.45 4.51
N ILE A 168 8.69 24.49 4.42
CA ILE A 168 9.23 23.81 5.61
C ILE A 168 9.98 24.78 6.52
N CYS A 169 10.78 25.68 5.95
CA CYS A 169 11.52 26.68 6.72
C CYS A 169 10.62 27.71 7.43
N GLU A 170 9.40 27.92 6.95
CA GLU A 170 8.42 28.83 7.57
C GLU A 170 7.67 28.19 8.76
N LEU A 171 7.70 26.86 8.91
CA LEU A 171 7.10 26.17 10.03
C LEU A 171 7.87 26.47 11.34
N GLU A 172 7.15 26.72 12.43
CA GLU A 172 7.75 26.78 13.76
C GLU A 172 8.37 25.41 14.10
N GLY A 173 9.70 25.34 14.15
CA GLY A 173 10.45 24.09 14.34
C GLY A 173 11.05 23.49 13.05
N GLY A 174 10.72 24.01 11.88
CA GLY A 174 11.29 23.57 10.60
C GLY A 174 11.12 22.08 10.35
N PHE A 175 12.22 21.37 10.06
CA PHE A 175 12.21 19.90 9.94
C PHE A 175 11.85 19.18 11.25
N ALA A 176 12.12 19.80 12.40
CA ALA A 176 11.85 19.24 13.73
C ALA A 176 10.45 19.61 14.28
N ALA A 177 9.61 20.26 13.46
CA ALA A 177 8.22 20.62 13.79
C ALA A 177 7.36 19.39 14.12
#